data_AF-A0A9P7PCQ4-F1
#
_entry.id   AF-A0A9P7PCQ4-F1
#
_cell.length_a   1.000
_cell.length_b   1.000
_cell.length_c   1.000
_cell.angle_alpha   90.00
_cell.angle_beta   90.00
_cell.angle_gamma   90.00
#
_symmetry.space_group_name_H-M   'P 1'
#
loop_
_entity.id
_entity.type
_entity.pdbx_description
1 polymer ?
#
loop_
_entity_poly.entity_id
_entity_poly.type
_entity_poly.pdbx_seq_one_letter_code
_entity_poly.pdbx_strand_id
1 'polypeptide(L)'
;MAEVRESWKSYEKRRWAEIVKQLRKMPKEKTIQFLHLPNRYPRESSVFSGIVKTNILPGGEEGVDNSIGLVYHTISHINNGCRPNCQRNYNNKKRREYIHAIRDIAAGEEIVVSDKTKSTYAERRSWLKKKFGLDCTCALCSLPAADRRASDSRCERMQDLDAQIATPRLVNSNPDSSLAFCRQYLKLLNEEFPASAMALHIRLYFQAFQICAVHGQELGAREIRKVAMAGVSYIFFCV
;
A
#
# COMPACT_ATOMS: atom_id res chain seq x y z
N MET A 1 18.85 9.08 -26.85
CA MET A 1 17.39 8.76 -26.92
C MET A 1 17.09 7.45 -27.65
N ALA A 2 17.76 7.14 -28.76
CA ALA A 2 17.58 5.87 -29.49
C ALA A 2 18.06 4.64 -28.68
N GLU A 3 19.28 4.69 -28.11
CA GLU A 3 19.83 3.60 -27.29
C GLU A 3 19.00 3.28 -26.04
N VAL A 4 18.44 4.30 -25.39
CA VAL A 4 17.52 4.12 -24.25
C VAL A 4 16.26 3.38 -24.72
N ARG A 5 15.63 3.80 -25.82
CA ARG A 5 14.45 3.12 -26.39
C ARG A 5 14.73 1.69 -26.82
N GLU A 6 15.93 1.41 -27.33
CA GLU A 6 16.35 0.08 -27.77
C GLU A 6 16.64 -0.85 -26.59
N SER A 7 17.26 -0.31 -25.54
CA SER A 7 17.41 -0.98 -24.23
C SER A 7 16.06 -1.32 -23.59
N TRP A 8 15.08 -0.40 -23.64
CA TRP A 8 13.72 -0.64 -23.14
C TRP A 8 13.00 -1.74 -23.91
N LYS A 9 13.05 -1.74 -25.26
CA LYS A 9 12.47 -2.81 -26.08
C LYS A 9 13.11 -4.18 -25.81
N SER A 10 14.43 -4.21 -25.63
CA SER A 10 15.18 -5.42 -25.27
C SER A 10 14.82 -5.94 -23.87
N TYR A 11 14.64 -5.04 -22.90
CA TYR A 11 14.18 -5.37 -21.56
C TYR A 11 12.75 -5.93 -21.56
N GLU A 12 11.81 -5.29 -22.25
CA GLU A 12 10.42 -5.77 -22.37
C GLU A 12 10.35 -7.14 -23.03
N LYS A 13 11.12 -7.37 -24.10
CA LYS A 13 11.20 -8.67 -24.79
C LYS A 13 11.70 -9.78 -23.87
N ARG A 14 12.72 -9.52 -23.05
CA ARG A 14 13.24 -10.48 -22.05
C ARG A 14 12.22 -10.77 -20.96
N ARG A 15 11.55 -9.74 -20.45
CA ARG A 15 10.51 -9.88 -19.42
C ARG A 15 9.34 -10.73 -19.90
N TRP A 16 8.86 -10.49 -21.11
CA TRP A 16 7.82 -11.29 -21.77
C TRP A 16 8.22 -12.77 -21.88
N ALA A 17 9.42 -13.05 -22.38
CA ALA A 17 9.91 -14.42 -22.56
C ALA A 17 9.93 -15.21 -21.24
N GLU A 18 10.31 -14.56 -20.14
CA GLU A 18 10.30 -15.18 -18.82
C GLU A 18 8.88 -15.46 -18.31
N ILE A 19 7.92 -14.55 -18.54
CA ILE A 19 6.51 -14.77 -18.19
C ILE A 19 5.97 -16.01 -18.93
N VAL A 20 6.21 -16.15 -20.24
CA VAL A 20 5.80 -17.33 -21.01
C VAL A 20 6.40 -18.60 -20.46
N LYS A 21 7.70 -18.55 -20.18
CA LYS A 21 8.45 -19.71 -19.67
C LYS A 21 7.86 -20.18 -18.35
N GLN A 22 7.45 -19.27 -17.47
CA GLN A 22 6.78 -19.62 -16.22
C GLN A 22 5.39 -20.20 -16.46
N LEU A 23 4.56 -19.55 -17.30
CA LEU A 23 3.21 -20.03 -17.61
C LEU A 23 3.20 -21.42 -18.27
N ARG A 24 4.19 -21.72 -19.13
CA ARG A 24 4.35 -23.06 -19.74
C ARG A 24 4.67 -24.16 -18.73
N LYS A 25 5.24 -23.81 -17.58
CA LYS A 25 5.53 -24.75 -16.49
C LYS A 25 4.36 -24.93 -15.53
N MET A 26 3.33 -24.09 -15.62
CA MET A 26 2.17 -24.17 -14.75
C MET A 26 1.14 -25.20 -15.27
N PRO A 27 0.36 -25.82 -14.37
CA PRO A 27 -0.81 -26.60 -14.76
C PRO A 27 -1.76 -25.78 -15.65
N LYS A 28 -2.46 -26.44 -16.57
CA LYS A 28 -3.33 -25.79 -17.56
C LYS A 28 -4.39 -24.93 -16.89
N GLU A 29 -4.93 -25.39 -15.77
CA GLU A 29 -5.94 -24.71 -14.97
C GLU A 29 -5.41 -23.38 -14.42
N LYS A 30 -4.15 -23.34 -13.97
CA LYS A 30 -3.50 -22.12 -13.46
C LYS A 30 -3.22 -21.12 -14.58
N THR A 31 -2.84 -21.59 -15.76
CA THR A 31 -2.67 -20.74 -16.94
C THR A 31 -4.00 -20.14 -17.39
N ILE A 32 -5.08 -20.91 -17.36
CA ILE A 32 -6.44 -20.40 -17.64
C ILE A 32 -6.86 -19.36 -16.59
N GLN A 33 -6.63 -19.62 -15.30
CA GLN A 33 -6.90 -18.64 -14.22
C GLN A 33 -6.14 -17.34 -14.43
N PHE A 34 -4.86 -17.41 -14.83
CA PHE A 34 -4.06 -16.23 -15.15
C PHE A 34 -4.65 -15.43 -16.32
N LEU A 35 -5.10 -16.10 -17.39
CA LEU A 35 -5.65 -15.43 -18.58
C LEU A 35 -6.99 -14.72 -18.31
N HIS A 36 -7.73 -15.13 -17.27
CA HIS A 36 -8.96 -14.46 -16.83
C HIS A 36 -8.71 -13.24 -15.93
N LEU A 37 -7.45 -12.95 -15.56
CA LEU A 37 -7.16 -11.79 -14.73
C LEU A 37 -7.40 -10.48 -15.49
N PRO A 38 -7.73 -9.39 -14.77
CA PRO A 38 -7.94 -8.09 -15.39
C PRO A 38 -6.73 -7.63 -16.22
N ASN A 39 -6.98 -7.08 -17.41
CA ASN A 39 -5.95 -6.48 -18.25
C ASN A 39 -6.28 -5.02 -18.57
N ARG A 40 -5.60 -4.08 -17.89
CA ARG A 40 -5.75 -2.64 -18.15
C ARG A 40 -4.84 -2.13 -19.26
N TYR A 41 -4.01 -3.01 -19.82
CA TYR A 41 -3.01 -2.69 -20.83
C TYR A 41 -3.13 -3.62 -22.06
N PRO A 42 -4.30 -3.66 -22.74
CA PRO A 42 -4.52 -4.59 -23.86
C PRO A 42 -3.67 -4.25 -25.10
N ARG A 43 -3.13 -3.02 -25.19
CA ARG A 43 -2.28 -2.56 -26.29
C ARG A 43 -0.78 -2.76 -26.03
N GLU A 44 -0.41 -3.43 -24.94
CA GLU A 44 0.96 -3.84 -24.71
C GLU A 44 1.43 -4.83 -25.79
N SER A 45 2.75 -4.98 -25.90
CA SER A 45 3.38 -5.90 -26.86
C SER A 45 2.95 -7.38 -26.70
N SER A 46 2.33 -7.72 -25.56
CA SER A 46 1.81 -9.05 -25.26
C SER A 46 0.65 -8.95 -24.26
N VAL A 47 -0.40 -9.74 -24.46
CA VAL A 47 -1.53 -9.87 -23.52
C VAL A 47 -1.06 -10.26 -22.12
N PHE A 48 -0.05 -11.13 -22.04
CA PHE A 48 0.53 -11.60 -20.79
C PHE A 48 1.28 -10.47 -20.07
N SER A 49 1.97 -9.61 -20.83
CA SER A 49 2.62 -8.41 -20.26
C SER A 49 1.58 -7.46 -19.67
N GLY A 50 0.47 -7.22 -20.38
CA GLY A 50 -0.61 -6.38 -19.89
C GLY A 50 -1.28 -6.91 -18.62
N ILE A 51 -1.55 -8.22 -18.57
CA ILE A 51 -2.07 -8.89 -17.38
C ILE A 51 -1.09 -8.76 -16.21
N VAL A 52 0.20 -9.11 -16.41
CA VAL A 52 1.20 -8.99 -15.34
C VAL A 52 1.31 -7.54 -14.87
N LYS A 53 1.44 -6.57 -15.79
CA LYS A 53 1.57 -5.15 -15.44
C LYS A 53 0.38 -4.63 -14.63
N THR A 54 -0.82 -5.13 -14.90
CA THR A 54 -2.04 -4.77 -14.17
C THR A 54 -2.04 -5.35 -12.74
N ASN A 55 -1.55 -6.57 -12.58
CA ASN A 55 -1.82 -7.40 -11.39
C ASN A 55 -0.59 -7.69 -10.52
N ILE A 56 0.60 -7.31 -10.97
CA ILE A 56 1.86 -7.58 -10.28
C ILE A 56 1.92 -6.83 -8.95
N LEU A 57 2.19 -7.57 -7.90
CA LEU A 57 2.53 -7.05 -6.59
C LEU A 57 4.02 -7.27 -6.32
N PRO A 58 4.69 -6.35 -5.60
CA PRO A 58 6.04 -6.61 -5.14
C PRO A 58 6.04 -7.80 -4.20
N GLY A 59 6.95 -8.73 -4.44
CA GLY A 59 7.27 -9.83 -3.53
C GLY A 59 8.71 -9.69 -3.05
N GLY A 60 9.00 -10.37 -1.95
CA GLY A 60 10.29 -10.28 -1.27
C GLY A 60 10.22 -9.39 -0.04
N GLU A 61 11.35 -9.22 0.64
CA GLU A 61 11.39 -8.48 1.89
C GLU A 61 11.38 -6.97 1.61
N GLU A 62 10.33 -6.30 2.09
CA GLU A 62 10.15 -4.86 1.92
C GLU A 62 11.38 -4.11 2.45
N GLY A 63 12.00 -3.31 1.57
CA GLY A 63 13.22 -2.56 1.90
C GLY A 63 14.54 -3.33 1.74
N VAL A 64 14.49 -4.62 1.41
CA VAL A 64 15.68 -5.46 1.17
C VAL A 64 15.71 -5.97 -0.27
N ASP A 65 14.63 -6.61 -0.72
CA ASP A 65 14.55 -7.19 -2.06
C ASP A 65 13.13 -7.08 -2.62
N ASN A 66 12.92 -6.08 -3.49
CA ASN A 66 11.70 -5.92 -4.29
C ASN A 66 11.89 -6.43 -5.73
N SER A 67 12.90 -7.25 -6.00
CA SER A 67 13.21 -7.73 -7.36
C SER A 67 12.22 -8.78 -7.86
N ILE A 68 11.40 -9.34 -6.97
CA ILE A 68 10.42 -10.37 -7.30
C ILE A 68 9.05 -9.74 -7.52
N GLY A 69 8.43 -10.07 -8.64
CA GLY A 69 7.04 -9.72 -8.93
C GLY A 69 6.14 -10.95 -8.80
N LEU A 70 5.03 -10.83 -8.07
CA LEU A 70 4.09 -11.92 -7.84
C LEU A 70 2.71 -11.55 -8.39
N VAL A 71 2.04 -12.53 -8.99
CA VAL A 71 0.66 -12.41 -9.48
C VAL A 71 -0.18 -13.47 -8.78
N TYR A 72 -1.30 -13.06 -8.21
CA TYR A 72 -2.11 -13.89 -7.34
C TYR A 72 -3.54 -13.97 -7.87
N HIS A 73 -3.99 -15.16 -8.26
CA HIS A 73 -5.31 -15.33 -8.86
C HIS A 73 -6.44 -14.63 -8.06
N THR A 74 -6.56 -14.93 -6.76
CA THR A 74 -7.63 -14.38 -5.91
C THR A 74 -7.46 -12.88 -5.64
N ILE A 75 -6.25 -12.43 -5.31
CA ILE A 75 -6.00 -11.04 -4.86
C ILE A 75 -6.05 -10.06 -6.03
N SER A 76 -5.74 -10.50 -7.24
CA SER A 76 -5.79 -9.68 -8.46
C SER A 76 -7.19 -9.19 -8.83
N HIS A 77 -8.24 -9.72 -8.21
CA HIS A 77 -9.62 -9.22 -8.38
C HIS A 77 -10.01 -8.13 -7.38
N ILE A 78 -9.19 -7.85 -6.37
CA ILE A 78 -9.46 -6.82 -5.36
C ILE A 78 -9.19 -5.43 -5.93
N ASN A 79 -10.19 -4.56 -5.88
CA ASN A 79 -10.06 -3.19 -6.39
C ASN A 79 -9.28 -2.27 -5.44
N ASN A 80 -8.85 -1.13 -5.98
CA ASN A 80 -8.18 -0.08 -5.23
C ASN A 80 -9.17 1.00 -4.75
N GLY A 81 -9.31 1.16 -3.43
CA GLY A 81 -10.08 2.22 -2.78
C GLY A 81 -9.19 3.23 -2.05
N CYS A 82 -9.48 4.54 -2.15
CA CYS A 82 -8.66 5.56 -1.47
C CYS A 82 -8.84 5.54 0.07
N ARG A 83 -9.97 5.00 0.56
CA ARG A 83 -10.21 4.65 1.98
C ARG A 83 -10.43 3.14 2.09
N PRO A 84 -9.35 2.36 2.24
CA PRO A 84 -9.46 0.90 2.18
C PRO A 84 -10.16 0.33 3.42
N ASN A 85 -10.77 -0.84 3.26
CA ASN A 85 -11.26 -1.68 4.36
C ASN A 85 -10.37 -2.90 4.62
N CYS A 86 -9.42 -3.16 3.71
CA CYS A 86 -8.40 -4.16 3.89
C CYS A 86 -6.98 -3.62 3.64
N GLN A 87 -6.00 -4.22 4.29
CA GLN A 87 -4.58 -3.99 4.05
C GLN A 87 -3.92 -5.30 3.59
N ARG A 88 -2.91 -5.16 2.72
CA ARG A 88 -2.10 -6.30 2.29
C ARG A 88 -0.86 -6.48 3.16
N ASN A 89 -0.46 -7.72 3.38
CA ASN A 89 0.78 -8.07 4.06
C ASN A 89 1.45 -9.26 3.36
N TYR A 90 2.66 -9.06 2.84
CA TYR A 90 3.46 -10.16 2.32
C TYR A 90 4.27 -10.81 3.44
N ASN A 91 4.06 -12.11 3.65
CA ASN A 91 4.84 -12.90 4.59
C ASN A 91 6.01 -13.59 3.88
N ASN A 92 7.22 -13.10 4.11
CA ASN A 92 8.43 -13.66 3.49
C ASN A 92 8.66 -15.15 3.80
N LYS A 93 8.48 -15.55 5.07
CA LYS A 93 8.73 -16.93 5.51
C LYS A 93 7.79 -17.93 4.82
N LYS A 94 6.52 -17.55 4.68
CA LYS A 94 5.48 -18.39 4.05
C LYS A 94 5.37 -18.16 2.55
N ARG A 95 6.02 -17.12 2.01
CA ARG A 95 5.92 -16.63 0.62
C ARG A 95 4.47 -16.48 0.17
N ARG A 96 3.67 -15.78 0.98
CA ARG A 96 2.23 -15.58 0.76
C ARG A 96 1.85 -14.14 1.02
N GLU A 97 0.98 -13.62 0.17
CA GLU A 97 0.25 -12.38 0.41
C GLU A 97 -1.00 -12.67 1.23
N TYR A 98 -1.22 -11.86 2.25
CA TYR A 98 -2.42 -11.89 3.08
C TYR A 98 -3.20 -10.59 2.89
N ILE A 99 -4.53 -10.71 2.95
CA ILE A 99 -5.45 -9.58 2.93
C ILE A 99 -6.15 -9.58 4.28
N HIS A 100 -6.02 -8.47 4.99
CA HIS A 100 -6.51 -8.34 6.35
C HIS A 100 -7.52 -7.21 6.43
N ALA A 101 -8.70 -7.48 6.98
CA ALA A 101 -9.64 -6.44 7.31
C ALA A 101 -9.01 -5.49 8.34
N ILE A 102 -9.17 -4.19 8.11
CA ILE A 102 -8.64 -3.14 9.00
C ILE A 102 -9.75 -2.32 9.66
N ARG A 103 -11.00 -2.71 9.39
CA ARG A 103 -12.24 -2.27 10.01
C ARG A 103 -13.31 -3.33 9.73
N ASP A 104 -14.44 -3.22 10.39
CA ASP A 104 -15.60 -4.06 10.07
C ASP A 104 -16.05 -3.84 8.61
N ILE A 105 -16.46 -4.93 7.97
CA ILE A 105 -16.92 -4.99 6.58
C ILE A 105 -18.32 -5.57 6.58
N ALA A 106 -19.30 -4.80 6.10
CA ALA A 106 -20.68 -5.26 6.06
C ALA A 106 -20.88 -6.36 5.01
N ALA A 107 -21.91 -7.20 5.19
CA ALA A 107 -22.28 -8.19 4.18
C ALA A 107 -22.61 -7.50 2.84
N GLY A 108 -21.98 -7.94 1.76
CA GLY A 108 -22.12 -7.33 0.43
C GLY A 108 -21.27 -6.07 0.19
N GLU A 109 -20.54 -5.58 1.19
CA GLU A 109 -19.58 -4.50 1.00
C GLU A 109 -18.36 -5.02 0.23
N GLU A 110 -17.91 -4.24 -0.77
CA GLU A 110 -16.74 -4.60 -1.58
C GLU A 110 -15.45 -4.57 -0.75
N ILE A 111 -14.64 -5.61 -0.86
CA ILE A 111 -13.28 -5.63 -0.31
C ILE A 111 -12.38 -4.75 -1.18
N VAL A 112 -11.74 -3.76 -0.56
CA VAL A 112 -10.85 -2.82 -1.24
C VAL A 112 -9.55 -2.62 -0.46
N VAL A 113 -8.44 -2.62 -1.21
CA VAL A 113 -7.11 -2.27 -0.69
C VAL A 113 -6.70 -0.90 -1.23
N SER A 114 -5.61 -0.33 -0.73
CA SER A 114 -5.08 0.93 -1.26
C SER A 114 -3.58 0.83 -1.49
N ASP A 115 -3.18 1.12 -2.72
CA ASP A 115 -1.76 1.28 -3.08
C ASP A 115 -1.26 2.72 -2.84
N LYS A 116 -2.17 3.67 -2.56
CA LYS A 116 -1.84 5.09 -2.37
C LYS A 116 -2.74 5.74 -1.31
N THR A 117 -2.54 5.37 -0.05
CA THR A 117 -3.18 6.03 1.10
C THR A 117 -2.52 7.38 1.42
N LYS A 118 -3.24 8.27 2.13
CA LYS A 118 -2.68 9.52 2.70
C LYS A 118 -2.06 10.45 1.64
N SER A 119 -2.64 10.46 0.46
CA SER A 119 -2.27 11.32 -0.67
C SER A 119 -3.42 12.24 -1.00
N THR A 120 -3.16 13.38 -1.63
CA THR A 120 -4.22 14.30 -2.07
C THR A 120 -5.04 13.71 -3.21
N TYR A 121 -6.20 14.28 -3.48
CA TYR A 121 -7.07 13.88 -4.60
C TYR A 121 -6.32 13.92 -5.94
N ALA A 122 -5.55 14.98 -6.18
CA ALA A 122 -4.76 15.13 -7.40
C ALA A 122 -3.68 14.04 -7.51
N GLU A 123 -2.95 13.77 -6.42
CA GLU A 123 -1.93 12.72 -6.37
C GLU A 123 -2.53 11.34 -6.63
N ARG A 124 -3.62 11.00 -5.94
CA ARG A 124 -4.30 9.70 -6.09
C ARG A 124 -4.78 9.50 -7.53
N ARG A 125 -5.42 10.50 -8.13
CA ARG A 125 -5.89 10.42 -9.53
C ARG A 125 -4.75 10.32 -10.52
N SER A 126 -3.72 11.16 -10.38
CA SER A 126 -2.55 11.12 -11.26
C SER A 126 -1.87 9.75 -11.22
N TRP A 127 -1.68 9.21 -10.02
CA TRP A 127 -1.06 7.90 -9.82
C TRP A 127 -1.92 6.76 -10.40
N LEU A 128 -3.24 6.75 -10.12
CA LEU A 128 -4.16 5.73 -10.65
C LEU A 128 -4.29 5.80 -12.18
N LYS A 129 -4.32 7.01 -12.74
CA LYS A 129 -4.37 7.20 -14.20
C LYS A 129 -3.09 6.67 -14.86
N LYS A 130 -1.94 6.95 -14.27
CA LYS A 130 -0.64 6.45 -14.76
C LYS A 130 -0.51 4.93 -14.63
N LYS A 131 -0.92 4.35 -13.50
CA LYS A 131 -0.73 2.92 -13.19
C LYS A 131 -1.84 2.00 -13.73
N PHE A 132 -3.05 2.50 -13.92
CA PHE A 132 -4.17 1.65 -14.34
C PHE A 132 -5.05 2.27 -15.43
N GLY A 133 -4.73 3.47 -15.90
CA GLY A 133 -5.52 4.15 -16.94
C GLY A 133 -6.89 4.66 -16.47
N LEU A 134 -7.19 4.57 -15.18
CA LEU A 134 -8.52 4.83 -14.62
C LEU A 134 -8.62 6.15 -13.86
N ASP A 135 -9.82 6.70 -13.85
CA ASP A 135 -10.21 7.81 -12.98
C ASP A 135 -10.96 7.25 -11.78
N CYS A 136 -10.49 7.57 -10.58
CA CYS A 136 -11.05 7.01 -9.36
C CYS A 136 -12.42 7.60 -9.04
N THR A 137 -13.40 6.74 -8.83
CA THR A 137 -14.78 7.09 -8.48
C THR A 137 -15.17 6.59 -7.08
N CYS A 138 -14.19 6.19 -6.25
CA CYS A 138 -14.48 5.74 -4.89
C CYS A 138 -15.11 6.85 -4.04
N ALA A 139 -15.75 6.49 -2.93
CA ALA A 139 -16.47 7.42 -2.06
C ALA A 139 -15.67 8.70 -1.73
N LEU A 140 -14.37 8.59 -1.42
CA LEU A 140 -13.52 9.76 -1.14
C LEU A 140 -13.31 10.66 -2.36
N CYS A 141 -13.09 10.09 -3.54
CA CYS A 141 -12.88 10.86 -4.77
C CYS A 141 -14.18 11.48 -5.30
N SER A 142 -15.33 10.91 -4.94
CA SER A 142 -16.66 11.37 -5.33
C SER A 142 -17.28 12.36 -4.33
N LEU A 143 -16.59 12.69 -3.22
CA LEU A 143 -17.05 13.70 -2.27
C LEU A 143 -17.20 15.09 -2.92
N PRO A 144 -18.04 15.97 -2.33
CA PRO A 144 -18.08 17.39 -2.66
C PRO A 144 -16.70 18.05 -2.60
N ALA A 145 -16.50 19.10 -3.39
CA ALA A 145 -15.20 19.74 -3.51
C ALA A 145 -14.66 20.30 -2.18
N ALA A 146 -15.54 20.79 -1.30
CA ALA A 146 -15.14 21.28 0.02
C ALA A 146 -14.59 20.15 0.91
N ASP A 147 -15.29 19.01 0.96
CA ASP A 147 -14.87 17.86 1.77
C ASP A 147 -13.59 17.21 1.22
N ARG A 148 -13.44 17.16 -0.11
CA ARG A 148 -12.18 16.74 -0.74
C ARG A 148 -11.01 17.64 -0.35
N ARG A 149 -11.21 18.97 -0.38
CA ARG A 149 -10.17 19.91 0.06
C ARG A 149 -9.80 19.72 1.53
N ALA A 150 -10.78 19.48 2.40
CA ALA A 150 -10.51 19.20 3.81
C ALA A 150 -9.70 17.89 3.99
N SER A 151 -10.01 16.84 3.23
CA SER A 151 -9.22 15.60 3.19
C SER A 151 -7.80 15.85 2.66
N ASP A 152 -7.65 16.64 1.59
CA ASP A 152 -6.36 16.98 1.01
C ASP A 152 -5.49 17.74 2.01
N SER A 153 -6.04 18.76 2.71
CA SER A 153 -5.29 19.49 3.75
C SER A 153 -4.83 18.58 4.90
N ARG A 154 -5.66 17.60 5.33
CA ARG A 154 -5.23 16.59 6.32
C ARG A 154 -4.11 15.72 5.76
N CYS A 155 -4.23 15.27 4.51
CA CYS A 155 -3.22 14.44 3.85
C CYS A 155 -1.88 15.18 3.69
N GLU A 156 -1.90 16.43 3.23
CA GLU A 156 -0.71 17.28 3.09
C GLU A 156 -0.02 17.49 4.42
N ARG A 157 -0.78 17.82 5.48
CA ARG A 157 -0.20 17.96 6.82
C ARG A 157 0.37 16.64 7.35
N MET A 158 -0.30 15.51 7.09
CA MET A 158 0.25 14.20 7.42
C MET A 158 1.55 13.90 6.67
N GLN A 159 1.66 14.25 5.39
CA GLN A 159 2.89 14.06 4.61
C GLN A 159 4.06 14.89 5.16
N ASP A 160 3.80 16.15 5.50
CA ASP A 160 4.78 17.04 6.11
C ASP A 160 5.25 16.51 7.48
N LEU A 161 4.31 16.08 8.33
CA LEU A 161 4.65 15.46 9.62
C LEU A 161 5.45 14.16 9.45
N ASP A 162 5.12 13.31 8.47
CA ASP A 162 5.86 12.07 8.22
C ASP A 162 7.32 12.36 7.85
N ALA A 163 7.56 13.38 7.01
CA ALA A 163 8.90 13.80 6.62
C ALA A 163 9.72 14.32 7.82
N GLN A 164 9.09 15.08 8.71
CA GLN A 164 9.73 15.57 9.94
C GLN A 164 10.04 14.43 10.91
N ILE A 165 9.09 13.50 11.14
CA ILE A 165 9.29 12.35 12.03
C ILE A 165 10.36 11.40 11.47
N ALA A 166 10.44 11.21 10.16
CA ALA A 166 11.41 10.33 9.51
C ALA A 166 12.87 10.85 9.53
N THR A 167 13.12 12.08 9.99
CA THR A 167 14.47 12.66 10.01
C THR A 167 15.26 12.16 11.23
N PRO A 168 16.35 11.38 11.05
CA PRO A 168 17.11 10.78 12.16
C PRO A 168 17.64 11.81 13.17
N ARG A 169 17.95 13.02 12.69
CA ARG A 169 18.41 14.14 13.51
C ARG A 169 17.35 14.61 14.51
N LEU A 170 16.09 14.70 14.11
CA LEU A 170 15.00 15.12 15.02
C LEU A 170 14.73 14.05 16.08
N VAL A 171 14.71 12.77 15.67
CA VAL A 171 14.58 11.63 16.58
C VAL A 171 15.66 11.63 17.66
N ASN A 172 16.90 12.01 17.33
CA ASN A 172 18.03 11.96 18.27
C ASN A 172 18.21 13.23 19.12
N SER A 173 17.64 14.37 18.74
CA SER A 173 17.94 15.66 19.40
C SER A 173 16.80 16.25 20.23
N ASN A 174 15.54 15.95 19.93
CA ASN A 174 14.39 16.57 20.63
C ASN A 174 13.18 15.62 20.70
N PRO A 175 13.17 14.67 21.66
CA PRO A 175 12.13 13.64 21.74
C PRO A 175 10.72 14.21 21.93
N ASP A 176 10.57 15.28 22.72
CA ASP A 176 9.26 15.84 23.03
C ASP A 176 8.59 16.45 21.80
N SER A 177 9.37 17.14 20.96
CA SER A 177 8.87 17.67 19.69
C SER A 177 8.50 16.56 18.72
N SER A 178 9.34 15.52 18.61
CA SER A 178 9.04 14.36 17.76
C SER A 178 7.78 13.62 18.21
N LEU A 179 7.58 13.43 19.51
CA LEU A 179 6.37 12.83 20.07
C LEU A 179 5.14 13.74 19.90
N ALA A 180 5.31 15.07 19.98
CA ALA A 180 4.24 16.02 19.67
C ALA A 180 3.80 15.91 18.20
N PHE A 181 4.75 15.79 17.26
CA PHE A 181 4.43 15.52 15.85
C PHE A 181 3.72 14.18 15.68
N CYS A 182 4.15 13.13 16.38
CA CYS A 182 3.46 11.84 16.35
C CYS A 182 2.00 11.95 16.84
N ARG A 183 1.77 12.70 17.92
CA ARG A 183 0.42 12.96 18.45
C ARG A 183 -0.45 13.75 17.46
N GLN A 184 0.11 14.80 16.84
CA GLN A 184 -0.61 15.57 15.83
C GLN A 184 -0.96 14.72 14.62
N TYR A 185 -0.02 13.87 14.17
CA TYR A 185 -0.24 12.93 13.09
C TYR A 185 -1.41 12.00 13.42
N LEU A 186 -1.37 11.37 14.59
CA LEU A 186 -2.38 10.41 15.01
C LEU A 186 -3.78 11.04 15.04
N LYS A 187 -3.89 12.30 15.49
CA LYS A 187 -5.16 13.04 15.45
C LYS A 187 -5.69 13.18 14.03
N LEU A 188 -4.88 13.66 13.08
CA LEU A 188 -5.27 13.82 11.68
C LEU A 188 -5.64 12.49 11.02
N LEU A 189 -4.94 11.42 11.39
CA LEU A 189 -5.21 10.09 10.89
C LEU A 189 -6.56 9.56 11.38
N ASN A 190 -6.88 9.75 12.66
CA ASN A 190 -8.19 9.39 13.20
C ASN A 190 -9.32 10.19 12.55
N GLU A 191 -9.09 11.46 12.23
CA GLU A 191 -10.07 12.28 11.51
C GLU A 191 -10.25 11.82 10.05
N GLU A 192 -9.18 11.42 9.37
CA GLU A 192 -9.26 11.01 7.96
C GLU A 192 -9.74 9.56 7.78
N PHE A 193 -9.40 8.67 8.73
CA PHE A 193 -9.68 7.24 8.67
C PHE A 193 -10.23 6.70 10.00
N PRO A 194 -11.40 7.18 10.49
CA PRO A 194 -11.87 6.90 11.85
C PRO A 194 -12.01 5.41 12.18
N ALA A 195 -12.40 4.59 11.21
CA ALA A 195 -12.55 3.15 11.42
C ALA A 195 -11.27 2.33 11.19
N SER A 196 -10.25 2.91 10.54
CA SER A 196 -9.07 2.16 10.06
C SER A 196 -7.73 2.74 10.53
N ALA A 197 -7.73 3.84 11.28
CA ALA A 197 -6.54 4.61 11.63
C ALA A 197 -5.49 3.76 12.35
N MET A 198 -5.90 2.90 13.28
CA MET A 198 -5.01 2.04 14.05
C MET A 198 -4.13 1.16 13.13
N ALA A 199 -4.76 0.45 12.20
CA ALA A 199 -4.07 -0.44 11.28
C ALA A 199 -3.27 0.33 10.21
N LEU A 200 -3.82 1.44 9.72
CA LEU A 200 -3.19 2.25 8.67
C LEU A 200 -1.88 2.90 9.10
N HIS A 201 -1.52 2.90 10.39
CA HIS A 201 -0.30 3.56 10.82
C HIS A 201 0.50 2.88 11.93
N ILE A 202 0.70 1.57 11.81
CA ILE A 202 1.68 0.79 12.59
C ILE A 202 3.08 1.43 12.56
N ARG A 203 3.49 2.00 11.41
CA ARG A 203 4.78 2.70 11.27
C ARG A 203 4.93 3.89 12.24
N LEU A 204 3.86 4.64 12.51
CA LEU A 204 3.89 5.80 13.40
C LEU A 204 4.10 5.34 14.84
N TYR A 205 3.40 4.29 15.25
CA TYR A 205 3.61 3.67 16.56
C TYR A 205 5.03 3.13 16.69
N PHE A 206 5.57 2.50 15.64
CA PHE A 206 6.95 2.01 15.64
C PHE A 206 7.96 3.17 15.77
N GLN A 207 7.77 4.27 15.05
CA GLN A 207 8.63 5.46 15.17
C GLN A 207 8.53 6.09 16.57
N ALA A 208 7.33 6.25 17.12
CA ALA A 208 7.12 6.76 18.47
C ALA A 208 7.78 5.85 19.53
N PHE A 209 7.69 4.53 19.35
CA PHE A 209 8.38 3.56 20.20
C PHE A 209 9.91 3.73 20.13
N GLN A 210 10.48 3.86 18.93
CA GLN A 210 11.91 4.07 18.75
C GLN A 210 12.38 5.36 19.44
N ILE A 211 11.63 6.45 19.31
CA ILE A 211 11.90 7.71 20.01
C ILE A 211 11.93 7.48 21.53
N CYS A 212 10.88 6.87 22.09
CA CYS A 212 10.84 6.62 23.54
C CYS A 212 11.99 5.69 23.99
N ALA A 213 12.32 4.67 23.22
CA ALA A 213 13.38 3.71 23.54
C ALA A 213 14.77 4.35 23.53
N VAL A 214 15.08 5.20 22.54
CA VAL A 214 16.38 5.89 22.44
C VAL A 214 16.59 6.90 23.58
N HIS A 215 15.52 7.52 24.07
CA HIS A 215 15.57 8.55 25.11
C HIS A 215 15.22 8.06 26.53
N GLY A 216 15.17 6.74 26.75
CA GLY A 216 14.92 6.16 28.08
C GLY A 216 13.52 6.40 28.66
N GLN A 217 12.52 6.72 27.82
CA GLN A 217 11.14 6.94 28.24
C GLN A 217 10.36 5.61 28.32
N GLU A 218 10.70 4.76 29.30
CA GLU A 218 10.22 3.37 29.40
C GLU A 218 8.68 3.25 29.46
N LEU A 219 8.01 4.11 30.22
CA LEU A 219 6.54 4.09 30.32
C LEU A 219 5.88 4.41 28.97
N GLY A 220 6.39 5.42 28.26
CA GLY A 220 5.91 5.77 26.92
C GLY A 220 6.11 4.63 25.93
N ALA A 221 7.29 4.01 25.92
CA ALA A 221 7.59 2.86 25.08
C ALA A 221 6.66 1.66 25.38
N ARG A 222 6.37 1.40 26.67
CA ARG A 222 5.49 0.31 27.10
C ARG A 222 4.05 0.52 26.65
N GLU A 223 3.52 1.73 26.79
CA GLU A 223 2.15 2.03 26.36
C GLU A 223 2.01 2.00 24.84
N ILE A 224 2.98 2.57 24.10
CA ILE A 224 2.99 2.50 22.63
C ILE A 224 3.04 1.04 22.15
N ARG A 225 3.86 0.20 22.81
CA ARG A 225 3.93 -1.23 22.50
C ARG A 225 2.58 -1.93 22.69
N LYS A 226 1.85 -1.64 23.77
CA LYS A 226 0.51 -2.24 23.99
C LYS A 226 -0.46 -1.87 22.86
N VAL A 227 -0.49 -0.59 22.48
CA VAL A 227 -1.38 -0.09 21.42
C VAL A 227 -1.00 -0.69 20.05
N ALA A 228 0.30 -0.74 19.72
CA ALA A 228 0.78 -1.35 18.49
C ALA A 228 0.40 -2.83 18.41
N MET A 229 0.56 -3.59 19.51
CA MET A 229 0.19 -5.00 19.57
C MET A 229 -1.32 -5.22 19.41
N ALA A 230 -2.15 -4.35 20.00
CA ALA A 230 -3.60 -4.41 19.82
C ALA A 230 -4.02 -4.13 18.36
N GLY A 231 -3.34 -3.19 17.69
CA GLY A 231 -3.55 -2.93 16.26
C GLY A 231 -3.16 -4.12 15.37
N VAL A 232 -2.20 -4.94 15.79
CA VAL A 232 -1.80 -6.18 15.09
C VAL A 232 -2.79 -7.33 15.33
N SER A 233 -3.54 -7.34 16.44
CA SER A 233 -4.54 -8.38 16.70
C SER A 233 -5.73 -8.34 15.72
N TYR A 234 -6.09 -7.18 15.17
CA TYR A 234 -7.12 -7.05 14.12
C TYR A 234 -6.71 -7.66 12.77
N ILE A 235 -5.44 -8.05 12.62
CA ILE A 235 -4.86 -8.52 11.35
C ILE A 235 -5.06 -10.03 11.19
N PHE A 236 -5.49 -10.79 12.20
CA PHE A 236 -5.61 -12.26 12.06
C PHE A 236 -7.03 -12.73 11.70
N PHE A 237 -7.42 -12.54 10.45
CA PHE A 237 -8.38 -13.44 9.80
C PHE A 237 -7.76 -13.94 8.49
N CYS A 238 -7.38 -15.23 8.47
CA CYS A 238 -7.05 -15.95 7.25
C CYS A 238 -8.35 -16.22 6.51
N VAL A 239 -8.42 -15.82 5.24
CA VAL A 239 -9.31 -16.47 4.27
C VAL A 239 -8.54 -17.61 3.61
#